data_AF-A0A960MU93-F1
#
_entry.id   AF-A0A960MU93-F1
#
_cell.length_a   1.000
_cell.length_b   1.000
_cell.length_c   1.000
_cell.angle_alpha   90.00
_cell.angle_beta   90.00
_cell.angle_gamma   90.00
#
_symmetry.space_group_name_H-M   'P 1'
#
loop_
_entity.id
_entity.type
_entity.pdbx_description
1 polymer ?
#
loop_
_entity_poly.entity_id
_entity_poly.type
_entity_poly.pdbx_seq_one_letter_code
_entity_poly.pdbx_strand_id
1 'polypeptide(L)'
;IFAQILGSFDGLVTPSGDNPPDLALVARDPLNPQPLPARAIVINHHTGVAEKYLSGRLVVGNHPLVEGLNWQGLISRQTPGIPRQDSDTVLLWQGDRALIFLRTSEGARQLCFNFDLLTSNASRLPAFIVLLHRFVAELRQQKVAPESLNFEINQPIPLAFATGEEVPNELSYSETTVSLAQSVSRSETIPLSRAGMLRAPVHPGFFEIIQGESPGLLLKAAAHFADTREADLRKAATRSDLAGLETNLVEQHTERDANWPIWLLLLLAALLASWYYLNRPNPGETEPALRPDPAR
;
A
#
# COMPACT_ATOMS: atom_id res chain seq x y z
N ILE A 1 -9.65 -7.91 6.68
CA ILE A 1 -9.51 -7.40 5.29
C ILE A 1 -9.23 -5.90 5.28
N PHE A 2 -10.11 -5.04 5.81
CA PHE A 2 -9.87 -3.59 5.83
C PHE A 2 -8.54 -3.16 6.48
N ALA A 3 -8.16 -3.76 7.62
CA ALA A 3 -6.85 -3.50 8.25
C ALA A 3 -5.65 -3.95 7.40
N GLN A 4 -5.78 -5.03 6.62
CA GLN A 4 -4.73 -5.48 5.69
C GLN A 4 -4.64 -4.56 4.47
N ILE A 5 -5.77 -4.07 3.96
CA ILE A 5 -5.82 -3.09 2.89
C ILE A 5 -5.16 -1.79 3.37
N LEU A 6 -5.50 -1.30 4.57
CA LEU A 6 -4.86 -0.13 5.17
C LEU A 6 -3.35 -0.34 5.36
N GLY A 7 -2.92 -1.49 5.91
CA GLY A 7 -1.51 -1.80 6.07
C GLY A 7 -0.70 -1.97 4.77
N SER A 8 -1.37 -2.06 3.61
CA SER A 8 -0.70 -2.14 2.30
C SER A 8 -0.33 -0.77 1.72
N PHE A 9 -0.88 0.32 2.27
CA PHE A 9 -0.56 1.68 1.84
C PHE A 9 0.51 2.29 2.74
N ASP A 10 1.52 2.89 2.11
CA ASP A 10 2.59 3.58 2.84
C ASP A 10 2.15 4.99 3.28
N GLY A 11 2.57 5.40 4.47
CA GLY A 11 2.32 6.73 5.02
C GLY A 11 0.87 7.03 5.44
N LEU A 12 0.03 6.01 5.66
CA LEU A 12 -1.31 6.23 6.22
C LEU A 12 -1.23 6.66 7.69
N VAL A 13 -1.87 7.79 7.98
CA VAL A 13 -2.11 8.27 9.34
C VAL A 13 -3.61 8.16 9.61
N THR A 14 -3.99 7.40 10.63
CA THR A 14 -5.38 7.41 11.09
C THR A 14 -5.68 8.79 11.68
N PRO A 15 -6.76 9.46 11.27
CA PRO A 15 -7.09 10.78 11.79
C PRO A 15 -7.32 10.69 13.30
N SER A 16 -6.60 11.52 14.06
CA SER A 16 -6.79 11.70 15.49
C SER A 16 -7.45 13.07 15.71
N GLY A 17 -8.73 13.11 16.07
CA GLY A 17 -9.48 14.35 16.34
C GLY A 17 -10.53 14.72 15.27
N ASP A 18 -10.91 16.00 15.22
CA ASP A 18 -12.00 16.56 14.38
C ASP A 18 -11.59 16.89 12.92
N ASN A 19 -10.35 16.59 12.50
CA ASN A 19 -9.93 16.84 11.13
C ASN A 19 -10.59 15.82 10.18
N PRO A 20 -11.27 16.27 9.11
CA PRO A 20 -11.89 15.36 8.15
C PRO A 20 -10.81 14.53 7.43
N PRO A 21 -11.04 13.22 7.23
CA PRO A 21 -10.07 12.37 6.53
C PRO A 21 -9.93 12.75 5.06
N ASP A 22 -8.70 12.71 4.53
CA ASP A 22 -8.43 12.94 3.10
C ASP A 22 -9.06 11.87 2.20
N LEU A 23 -9.20 10.65 2.74
CA LEU A 23 -9.79 9.48 2.09
C LEU A 23 -10.50 8.62 3.15
N ALA A 24 -11.76 8.29 2.90
CA ALA A 24 -12.52 7.38 3.73
C ALA A 24 -12.68 6.00 3.07
N LEU A 25 -12.58 4.95 3.87
CA LEU A 25 -12.87 3.58 3.47
C LEU A 25 -14.21 3.18 4.07
N VAL A 26 -15.23 3.04 3.23
CA VAL A 26 -16.63 2.87 3.67
C VAL A 26 -17.15 1.51 3.23
N ALA A 27 -17.56 0.70 4.20
CA ALA A 27 -18.39 -0.48 3.97
C ALA A 27 -19.86 -0.03 3.94
N ARG A 28 -20.51 -0.12 2.78
CA ARG A 28 -21.90 0.30 2.60
C ARG A 28 -22.81 -0.91 2.60
N ASP A 29 -23.79 -0.91 3.50
CA ASP A 29 -24.92 -1.83 3.44
C ASP A 29 -25.96 -1.31 2.43
N PRO A 30 -26.31 -2.06 1.37
CA PRO A 30 -27.31 -1.63 0.41
C PRO A 30 -28.70 -1.48 1.03
N LEU A 31 -28.97 -2.10 2.18
CA LEU A 31 -30.24 -2.00 2.91
C LEU A 31 -30.31 -0.78 3.84
N ASN A 32 -29.18 -0.16 4.17
CA ASN A 32 -29.11 1.06 4.99
C ASN A 32 -28.14 2.08 4.38
N PRO A 33 -28.60 2.86 3.37
CA PRO A 33 -27.73 3.76 2.63
C PRO A 33 -27.33 4.98 3.47
N GLN A 34 -26.06 5.03 3.90
CA GLN A 34 -25.46 6.22 4.51
C GLN A 34 -24.94 7.20 3.45
N PRO A 35 -24.90 8.52 3.76
CA PRO A 35 -24.28 9.51 2.89
C PRO A 35 -22.79 9.20 2.71
N LEU A 36 -22.31 9.28 1.47
CA LEU A 36 -20.94 8.95 1.13
C LEU A 36 -20.05 10.19 1.22
N PRO A 37 -18.88 10.10 1.88
CA PRO A 37 -17.93 11.21 1.93
C PRO A 37 -17.39 11.54 0.53
N ALA A 38 -16.92 12.78 0.34
CA ALA A 38 -16.50 13.28 -0.97
C ALA A 38 -15.39 12.43 -1.61
N ARG A 39 -14.39 12.00 -0.83
CA ARG A 39 -13.29 11.13 -1.29
C ARG A 39 -13.37 9.80 -0.58
N ALA A 40 -13.75 8.75 -1.30
CA ALA A 40 -14.05 7.47 -0.67
C ALA A 40 -13.71 6.25 -1.53
N ILE A 41 -13.31 5.17 -0.87
CA ILE A 41 -13.41 3.82 -1.42
C ILE A 41 -14.64 3.19 -0.80
N VAL A 42 -15.65 2.92 -1.63
CA VAL A 42 -16.94 2.37 -1.21
C VAL A 42 -16.98 0.89 -1.56
N ILE A 43 -17.11 0.05 -0.55
CA ILE A 43 -17.22 -1.39 -0.72
C ILE A 43 -18.62 -1.81 -0.31
N ASN A 44 -19.31 -2.50 -1.19
CA ASN A 44 -20.57 -3.13 -0.84
C ASN A 44 -20.34 -4.19 0.24
N HIS A 45 -21.07 -4.11 1.34
CA HIS A 45 -21.04 -5.11 2.40
C HIS A 45 -22.43 -5.66 2.59
N HIS A 46 -22.56 -6.98 2.48
CA HIS A 46 -23.83 -7.67 2.63
C HIS A 46 -23.66 -8.79 3.66
N THR A 47 -24.51 -8.78 4.69
CA THR A 47 -24.42 -9.71 5.82
C THR A 47 -25.08 -11.07 5.54
N GLY A 48 -25.98 -11.15 4.56
CA GLY A 48 -26.60 -12.42 4.15
C GLY A 48 -25.73 -13.25 3.18
N VAL A 49 -25.97 -14.55 3.16
CA VAL A 49 -25.27 -15.48 2.27
C VAL A 49 -25.89 -15.40 0.88
N ALA A 50 -25.24 -14.70 -0.05
CA ALA A 50 -25.62 -14.77 -1.46
C ALA A 50 -25.36 -16.20 -1.97
N GLU A 51 -26.37 -16.90 -2.48
CA GLU A 51 -26.20 -18.32 -2.89
C GLU A 51 -25.62 -18.47 -4.30
N LYS A 52 -25.85 -17.49 -5.18
CA LYS A 52 -25.48 -17.57 -6.59
C LYS A 52 -24.21 -16.78 -6.89
N TYR A 53 -23.35 -17.36 -7.74
CA TYR A 53 -22.22 -16.66 -8.32
C TYR A 53 -22.67 -15.79 -9.49
N LEU A 54 -22.01 -14.65 -9.66
CA LEU A 54 -22.19 -13.84 -10.86
C LEU A 54 -21.62 -14.60 -12.06
N SER A 55 -22.41 -14.65 -13.12
CA SER A 55 -22.05 -15.27 -14.40
C SER A 55 -21.91 -14.21 -15.47
N GLY A 56 -21.17 -14.53 -16.53
CA GLY A 56 -20.92 -13.64 -17.65
C GLY A 56 -19.45 -13.29 -17.83
N ARG A 57 -19.14 -12.77 -19.01
CA ARG A 57 -17.78 -12.37 -19.38
C ARG A 57 -17.39 -11.10 -18.63
N LEU A 58 -16.17 -11.08 -18.11
CA LEU A 58 -15.56 -9.88 -17.55
C LEU A 58 -15.04 -8.99 -18.68
N VAL A 59 -15.44 -7.73 -18.66
CA VAL A 59 -15.03 -6.71 -19.64
C VAL A 59 -14.49 -5.51 -18.87
N VAL A 60 -13.23 -5.18 -19.12
CA VAL A 60 -12.54 -4.04 -18.51
C VAL A 60 -12.84 -2.79 -19.34
N GLY A 61 -13.18 -1.69 -18.69
CA GLY A 61 -13.41 -0.40 -19.33
C GLY A 61 -12.11 0.26 -19.81
N ASN A 62 -12.23 1.28 -20.66
CA ASN A 62 -11.09 2.07 -21.11
C ASN A 62 -10.81 3.21 -20.11
N HIS A 63 -9.96 2.95 -19.12
CA HIS A 63 -9.60 3.96 -18.10
C HIS A 63 -8.19 3.69 -17.54
N PRO A 64 -7.35 4.73 -17.28
CA PRO A 64 -5.98 4.58 -16.76
C PRO A 64 -5.89 3.73 -15.49
N LEU A 65 -6.84 3.91 -14.57
CA LEU A 65 -6.94 3.12 -13.34
C LEU A 65 -6.97 1.59 -13.56
N VAL A 66 -7.53 1.10 -14.67
CA VAL A 66 -7.64 -0.34 -14.98
C VAL A 66 -6.76 -0.81 -16.13
N GLU A 67 -5.96 0.09 -16.70
CA GLU A 67 -5.09 -0.21 -17.82
C GLU A 67 -4.05 -1.29 -17.46
N GLY A 68 -4.00 -2.35 -18.27
CA GLY A 68 -3.09 -3.48 -18.06
C GLY A 68 -3.44 -4.38 -16.86
N LEU A 69 -4.59 -4.18 -16.19
CA LEU A 69 -4.98 -5.00 -15.04
C LEU A 69 -5.72 -6.28 -15.48
N ASN A 70 -5.27 -7.43 -14.98
CA ASN A 70 -5.92 -8.70 -15.26
C ASN A 70 -7.00 -9.04 -14.20
N TRP A 71 -8.26 -8.94 -14.61
CA TRP A 71 -9.42 -9.25 -13.77
C TRP A 71 -10.04 -10.62 -14.02
N GLN A 72 -9.53 -11.43 -14.96
CA GLN A 72 -10.21 -12.67 -15.39
C GLN A 72 -10.40 -13.71 -14.28
N GLY A 73 -9.60 -13.65 -13.21
CA GLY A 73 -9.74 -14.52 -12.04
C GLY A 73 -10.81 -14.08 -11.03
N LEU A 74 -11.54 -12.97 -11.26
CA LEU A 74 -12.51 -12.46 -10.30
C LEU A 74 -13.74 -13.36 -10.21
N ILE A 75 -13.97 -13.87 -9.00
CA ILE A 75 -15.14 -14.65 -8.63
C ILE A 75 -15.86 -13.86 -7.55
N SER A 76 -17.10 -13.47 -7.83
CA SER A 76 -17.95 -12.73 -6.91
C SER A 76 -19.36 -13.30 -6.88
N ARG A 77 -20.04 -13.13 -5.75
CA ARG A 77 -21.43 -13.57 -5.56
C ARG A 77 -22.42 -12.47 -5.89
N GLN A 78 -23.63 -12.86 -6.29
CA GLN A 78 -24.69 -11.94 -6.63
C GLN A 78 -25.26 -11.33 -5.34
N THR A 79 -24.87 -10.08 -5.04
CA THR A 79 -25.41 -9.30 -3.93
C THR A 79 -26.32 -8.17 -4.42
N PRO A 80 -27.23 -7.62 -3.61
CA PRO A 80 -27.88 -6.35 -3.90
C PRO A 80 -26.83 -5.28 -4.20
N GLY A 81 -27.00 -4.57 -5.30
CA GLY A 81 -25.99 -3.64 -5.81
C GLY A 81 -26.16 -2.21 -5.31
N ILE A 82 -25.07 -1.44 -5.35
CA ILE A 82 -25.08 0.01 -5.27
C ILE A 82 -25.69 0.53 -6.59
N PRO A 83 -26.73 1.38 -6.56
CA PRO A 83 -27.32 1.93 -7.77
C PRO A 83 -26.29 2.81 -8.50
N ARG A 84 -26.15 2.55 -9.80
CA ARG A 84 -25.31 3.30 -10.73
C ARG A 84 -26.04 4.58 -11.14
N GLN A 85 -25.32 5.68 -11.24
CA GLN A 85 -25.77 6.92 -11.86
C GLN A 85 -25.28 6.99 -13.31
N ASP A 86 -25.96 7.74 -14.17
CA ASP A 86 -25.57 7.83 -15.58
C ASP A 86 -24.24 8.55 -15.80
N SER A 87 -23.83 9.40 -14.85
CA SER A 87 -22.51 10.04 -14.80
C SER A 87 -21.38 9.13 -14.31
N ASP A 88 -21.67 7.92 -13.82
CA ASP A 88 -20.65 7.02 -13.30
C ASP A 88 -19.85 6.37 -14.45
N THR A 89 -18.52 6.43 -14.34
CA THR A 89 -17.61 5.78 -15.29
C THR A 89 -17.36 4.34 -14.86
N VAL A 90 -17.81 3.37 -15.66
CA VAL A 90 -17.66 1.95 -15.31
C VAL A 90 -16.27 1.45 -15.69
N LEU A 91 -15.58 0.86 -14.71
CA LEU A 91 -14.22 0.34 -14.84
C LEU A 91 -14.21 -1.17 -15.13
N LEU A 92 -15.18 -1.91 -14.59
CA LEU A 92 -15.29 -3.36 -14.77
C LEU A 92 -16.76 -3.78 -14.88
N TRP A 93 -17.06 -4.51 -15.95
CA TRP A 93 -18.35 -5.16 -16.19
C TRP A 93 -18.22 -6.68 -16.03
N GLN A 94 -19.28 -7.32 -15.55
CA GLN A 94 -19.47 -8.77 -15.62
C GLN A 94 -20.87 -9.07 -16.16
N GLY A 95 -20.95 -9.54 -17.40
CA GLY A 95 -22.22 -9.56 -18.13
C GLY A 95 -22.81 -8.16 -18.19
N ASP A 96 -24.06 -8.00 -17.73
CA ASP A 96 -24.76 -6.70 -17.73
C ASP A 96 -24.58 -5.90 -16.43
N ARG A 97 -23.77 -6.40 -15.48
CA ARG A 97 -23.58 -5.77 -14.17
C ARG A 97 -22.26 -5.01 -14.11
N ALA A 98 -22.33 -3.73 -13.77
CA ALA A 98 -21.15 -2.95 -13.38
C ALA A 98 -20.65 -3.42 -12.01
N LEU A 99 -19.44 -3.98 -11.95
CA LEU A 99 -18.80 -4.46 -10.73
C LEU A 99 -17.95 -3.38 -10.06
N ILE A 100 -17.25 -2.59 -10.85
CA ILE A 100 -16.40 -1.51 -10.35
C ILE A 100 -16.70 -0.28 -11.19
N PHE A 101 -17.00 0.83 -10.55
CA PHE A 101 -17.22 2.09 -11.22
C PHE A 101 -16.67 3.25 -10.39
N LEU A 102 -16.30 4.31 -11.08
CA LEU A 102 -15.83 5.56 -10.53
C LEU A 102 -16.98 6.57 -10.58
N ARG A 103 -17.37 7.06 -9.41
CA ARG A 103 -18.32 8.16 -9.28
C ARG A 103 -17.55 9.45 -9.07
N THR A 104 -17.73 10.40 -9.98
CA THR A 104 -17.11 11.71 -9.90
C THR A 104 -18.20 12.77 -9.93
N SER A 105 -18.20 13.65 -8.94
CA SER A 105 -19.09 14.81 -8.81
C SER A 105 -18.22 16.03 -8.48
N GLU A 106 -18.76 17.25 -8.52
CA GLU A 106 -18.01 18.48 -8.22
C GLU A 106 -17.22 18.36 -6.90
N GLY A 107 -15.89 18.18 -7.01
CA GLY A 107 -14.97 18.00 -5.88
C GLY A 107 -15.00 16.64 -5.17
N ALA A 108 -15.90 15.72 -5.56
CA ALA A 108 -16.03 14.40 -4.96
C ALA A 108 -15.62 13.29 -5.93
N ARG A 109 -14.83 12.33 -5.46
CA ARG A 109 -14.33 11.21 -6.23
C ARG A 109 -14.40 9.92 -5.40
N GLN A 110 -15.22 8.98 -5.84
CA GLN A 110 -15.53 7.77 -5.11
C GLN A 110 -15.29 6.54 -5.99
N LEU A 111 -14.47 5.61 -5.51
CA LEU A 111 -14.27 4.31 -6.16
C LEU A 111 -15.24 3.29 -5.55
N CYS A 112 -16.20 2.82 -6.34
CA CYS A 112 -17.25 1.92 -5.86
C CYS A 112 -17.03 0.48 -6.33
N PHE A 113 -16.97 -0.44 -5.36
CA PHE A 113 -16.98 -1.88 -5.56
C PHE A 113 -18.39 -2.41 -5.31
N ASN A 114 -19.06 -2.79 -6.39
CA ASN A 114 -20.45 -3.23 -6.42
C ASN A 114 -20.63 -4.74 -6.16
N PHE A 115 -19.74 -5.31 -5.36
CA PHE A 115 -19.74 -6.69 -4.92
C PHE A 115 -19.12 -6.75 -3.53
N ASP A 116 -19.44 -7.79 -2.78
CA ASP A 116 -18.91 -7.95 -1.42
C ASP A 116 -17.50 -8.57 -1.44
N LEU A 117 -16.59 -7.98 -0.66
CA LEU A 117 -15.20 -8.42 -0.56
C LEU A 117 -15.05 -9.72 0.25
N LEU A 118 -15.95 -9.99 1.19
CA LEU A 118 -15.87 -11.19 2.03
C LEU A 118 -16.28 -12.45 1.26
N THR A 119 -17.27 -12.32 0.39
CA THR A 119 -17.79 -13.41 -0.46
C THR A 119 -17.11 -13.52 -1.83
N SER A 120 -16.10 -12.68 -2.11
CA SER A 120 -15.32 -12.72 -3.35
C SER A 120 -13.84 -13.02 -3.12
N ASN A 121 -13.11 -13.31 -4.19
CA ASN A 121 -11.66 -13.51 -4.15
C ASN A 121 -10.85 -12.25 -4.50
N ALA A 122 -11.48 -11.07 -4.58
CA ALA A 122 -10.85 -9.85 -5.07
C ALA A 122 -9.58 -9.47 -4.29
N SER A 123 -9.57 -9.66 -2.97
CA SER A 123 -8.42 -9.37 -2.10
C SER A 123 -7.16 -10.19 -2.44
N ARG A 124 -7.31 -11.30 -3.16
CA ARG A 124 -6.18 -12.15 -3.62
C ARG A 124 -5.67 -11.78 -5.00
N LEU A 125 -6.41 -10.94 -5.74
CA LEU A 125 -6.03 -10.55 -7.09
C LEU A 125 -5.07 -9.36 -7.06
N PRO A 126 -3.93 -9.43 -7.76
CA PRO A 126 -3.03 -8.28 -7.90
C PRO A 126 -3.73 -7.05 -8.48
N ALA A 127 -4.66 -7.26 -9.42
CA ALA A 127 -5.43 -6.20 -10.05
C ALA A 127 -6.21 -5.35 -9.04
N PHE A 128 -6.74 -5.95 -7.98
CA PHE A 128 -7.47 -5.22 -6.94
C PHE A 128 -6.56 -4.28 -6.16
N ILE A 129 -5.41 -4.78 -5.71
CA ILE A 129 -4.44 -3.98 -4.95
C ILE A 129 -3.84 -2.87 -5.81
N VAL A 130 -3.48 -3.16 -7.07
CA VAL A 130 -2.94 -2.15 -7.98
C VAL A 130 -3.98 -1.07 -8.30
N LEU A 131 -5.26 -1.44 -8.50
CA LEU A 131 -6.33 -0.47 -8.71
C LEU A 131 -6.47 0.47 -7.52
N LEU A 132 -6.48 -0.08 -6.30
CA LEU A 132 -6.53 0.70 -5.07
C LEU A 132 -5.34 1.65 -4.96
N HIS A 133 -4.12 1.15 -5.20
CA HIS A 133 -2.91 1.97 -5.17
C HIS A 133 -2.94 3.10 -6.21
N ARG A 134 -3.36 2.81 -7.45
CA ARG A 134 -3.49 3.83 -8.50
C ARG A 134 -4.51 4.90 -8.12
N PHE A 135 -5.65 4.50 -7.56
CA PHE A 135 -6.68 5.44 -7.12
C PHE A 135 -6.18 6.35 -5.99
N VAL A 136 -5.52 5.78 -4.98
CA VAL A 136 -4.94 6.57 -3.88
C VAL A 136 -3.81 7.47 -4.38
N ALA A 137 -2.96 6.98 -5.28
CA ALA A 137 -1.90 7.78 -5.89
C ALA A 137 -2.46 8.98 -6.68
N GLU A 138 -3.53 8.77 -7.47
CA GLU A 138 -4.21 9.88 -8.17
C GLU A 138 -4.81 10.90 -7.19
N LEU A 139 -5.42 10.45 -6.08
CA LEU A 139 -5.92 11.36 -5.04
C LEU A 139 -4.80 12.14 -4.35
N ARG A 140 -3.66 11.48 -4.09
CA ARG A 140 -2.48 12.10 -3.50
C ARG A 140 -1.92 13.20 -4.40
N GLN A 141 -1.80 12.93 -5.70
CA GLN A 141 -1.33 13.90 -6.69
C GLN A 141 -2.22 15.15 -6.82
N GLN A 142 -3.48 15.10 -6.37
CA GLN A 142 -4.39 16.24 -6.36
C GLN A 142 -4.37 17.02 -5.04
N LYS A 143 -3.68 16.49 -4.02
CA LYS A 143 -3.62 17.11 -2.70
C LYS A 143 -2.53 18.18 -2.69
N VAL A 144 -2.91 19.39 -2.30
CA VAL A 144 -1.95 20.47 -2.04
C VAL A 144 -1.28 20.19 -0.69
N ALA A 145 -0.07 19.63 -0.73
CA ALA A 145 0.72 19.29 0.46
C ALA A 145 2.21 19.34 0.12
N PRO A 146 3.11 19.57 1.11
CA PRO A 146 4.54 19.52 0.90
C PRO A 146 4.99 18.10 0.55
N GLU A 147 5.69 17.95 -0.58
CA GLU A 147 6.24 16.67 -1.02
C GLU A 147 7.77 16.69 -1.12
N SER A 148 8.38 15.51 -1.00
CA SER A 148 9.82 15.31 -1.23
C SER A 148 10.08 14.18 -2.21
N LEU A 149 10.64 14.51 -3.38
CA LEU A 149 10.76 13.59 -4.52
C LEU A 149 12.08 13.74 -5.26
N ASN A 150 12.45 12.70 -6.02
CA ASN A 150 13.59 12.75 -6.94
C ASN A 150 13.06 12.74 -8.38
N PHE A 151 13.63 13.59 -9.23
CA PHE A 151 13.29 13.68 -10.64
C PHE A 151 14.53 13.46 -11.51
N GLU A 152 14.34 12.94 -12.71
CA GLU A 152 15.34 13.02 -13.76
C GLU A 152 15.42 14.44 -14.31
N ILE A 153 16.57 14.84 -14.85
CA ILE A 153 16.72 16.15 -15.50
C ILE A 153 15.65 16.36 -16.57
N ASN A 154 15.08 17.57 -16.64
CA ASN A 154 14.06 17.96 -17.61
C ASN A 154 12.74 17.13 -17.56
N GLN A 155 12.54 16.30 -16.53
CA GLN A 155 11.31 15.54 -16.32
C GLN A 155 10.14 16.48 -15.98
N PRO A 156 8.94 16.28 -16.56
CA PRO A 156 7.75 17.03 -16.16
C PRO A 156 7.44 16.83 -14.67
N ILE A 157 7.11 17.92 -13.97
CA ILE A 157 6.77 17.89 -12.54
C ILE A 157 5.25 17.99 -12.40
N PRO A 158 4.55 16.91 -11.98
CA PRO A 158 3.15 17.01 -11.59
C PRO A 158 3.08 17.69 -10.22
N LEU A 159 2.48 18.88 -10.15
CA LEU A 159 2.36 19.66 -8.91
C LEU A 159 0.90 20.05 -8.67
N ALA A 160 0.38 19.73 -7.48
CA ALA A 160 -0.87 20.29 -7.00
C ALA A 160 -0.60 21.66 -6.35
N PHE A 161 -1.38 22.66 -6.75
CA PHE A 161 -1.31 24.02 -6.23
C PHE A 161 -2.71 24.48 -5.83
N ALA A 162 -2.78 25.37 -4.84
CA ALA A 162 -4.05 25.94 -4.40
C ALA A 162 -4.55 26.97 -5.43
N THR A 163 -5.86 26.97 -5.68
CA THR A 163 -6.54 27.91 -6.58
C THR A 163 -7.68 28.59 -5.84
N GLY A 164 -7.66 29.92 -5.77
CA GLY A 164 -8.70 30.74 -5.13
C GLY A 164 -8.38 32.23 -5.23
N GLU A 165 -9.36 33.11 -5.02
CA GLU A 165 -9.15 34.58 -5.07
C GLU A 165 -8.17 35.08 -4.01
N GLU A 166 -8.06 34.40 -2.87
CA GLU A 166 -7.17 34.77 -1.76
C GLU A 166 -5.77 34.12 -1.86
N VAL A 167 -5.52 33.27 -2.86
CA VAL A 167 -4.25 32.53 -3.00
C VAL A 167 -3.34 33.23 -4.02
N PRO A 168 -2.04 33.43 -3.73
CA PRO A 168 -1.10 34.00 -4.69
C PRO A 168 -1.04 33.22 -6.01
N ASN A 169 -1.15 33.95 -7.12
CA ASN A 169 -1.15 33.41 -8.47
C ASN A 169 0.27 33.11 -9.02
N GLU A 170 1.26 33.03 -8.14
CA GLU A 170 2.68 32.91 -8.48
C GLU A 170 3.34 31.82 -7.63
N LEU A 171 4.25 31.08 -8.25
CA LEU A 171 5.11 30.07 -7.65
C LEU A 171 6.53 30.63 -7.58
N SER A 172 7.17 30.53 -6.43
CA SER A 172 8.60 30.78 -6.29
C SER A 172 9.35 29.48 -6.51
N TYR A 173 10.18 29.45 -7.55
CA TYR A 173 11.10 28.37 -7.86
C TYR A 173 12.49 28.76 -7.41
N SER A 174 13.17 27.88 -6.69
CA SER A 174 14.57 28.03 -6.32
C SER A 174 15.34 26.76 -6.67
N GLU A 175 16.44 26.88 -7.39
CA GLU A 175 17.34 25.77 -7.71
C GLU A 175 18.72 26.05 -7.15
N THR A 176 19.37 25.00 -6.65
CA THR A 176 20.74 24.98 -6.18
C THR A 176 21.49 23.89 -6.92
N THR A 177 22.30 24.30 -7.88
CA THR A 177 23.20 23.41 -8.61
C THR A 177 24.49 23.23 -7.82
N VAL A 178 24.89 21.98 -7.58
CA VAL A 178 26.13 21.65 -6.87
C VAL A 178 27.14 21.10 -7.87
N SER A 179 28.22 21.85 -8.10
CA SER A 179 29.40 21.43 -8.86
C SER A 179 30.57 21.18 -7.91
N LEU A 180 31.57 20.39 -8.33
CA LEU A 180 32.78 20.01 -7.58
C LEU A 180 33.54 21.19 -6.94
N ALA A 181 33.30 22.44 -7.34
CA ALA A 181 33.98 23.61 -6.80
C ALA A 181 33.06 24.77 -6.37
N GLN A 182 31.77 24.79 -6.76
CA GLN A 182 30.89 25.94 -6.57
C GLN A 182 29.42 25.51 -6.46
N SER A 183 28.67 26.13 -5.53
CA SER A 183 27.20 26.08 -5.49
C SER A 183 26.63 27.37 -6.09
N VAL A 184 25.78 27.24 -7.09
CA VAL A 184 25.08 28.37 -7.70
C VAL A 184 23.60 28.21 -7.41
N SER A 185 23.00 29.23 -6.79
CA SER A 185 21.57 29.27 -6.51
C SER A 185 20.89 30.27 -7.45
N ARG A 186 19.83 29.83 -8.12
CA ARG A 186 18.97 30.66 -8.96
C ARG A 186 17.55 30.63 -8.39
N SER A 187 16.89 31.77 -8.36
CA SER A 187 15.47 31.85 -8.01
C SER A 187 14.71 32.59 -9.09
N GLU A 188 13.51 32.11 -9.41
CA GLU A 188 12.62 32.66 -10.42
C GLU A 188 11.17 32.56 -9.95
N THR A 189 10.36 33.54 -10.31
CA THR A 189 8.92 33.54 -10.06
C THR A 189 8.18 33.07 -11.31
N ILE A 190 7.35 32.05 -11.16
CA ILE A 190 6.63 31.38 -12.24
C ILE A 190 5.13 31.59 -12.05
N PRO A 191 4.39 32.11 -13.04
CA PRO A 191 2.94 32.28 -12.93
C PRO A 191 2.22 30.92 -12.90
N LEU A 192 1.11 30.80 -12.17
CA LEU A 192 0.33 29.55 -12.06
C LEU A 192 -0.14 29.01 -13.42
N SER A 193 -0.35 29.87 -14.41
CA SER A 193 -0.70 29.44 -15.78
C SER A 193 0.37 28.55 -16.44
N ARG A 194 1.62 28.62 -15.95
CA ARG A 194 2.75 27.80 -16.41
C ARG A 194 3.04 26.62 -15.48
N ALA A 195 2.31 26.44 -14.38
CA ALA A 195 2.55 25.37 -13.42
C ALA A 195 2.50 23.97 -14.06
N GLY A 196 1.56 23.74 -14.99
CA GLY A 196 1.45 22.46 -15.73
C GLY A 196 2.58 22.20 -16.74
N MET A 197 3.45 23.19 -16.99
CA MET A 197 4.60 23.07 -17.90
C MET A 197 5.94 23.00 -17.13
N LEU A 198 5.90 22.94 -15.80
CA LEU A 198 7.09 22.85 -14.96
C LEU A 198 7.87 21.58 -15.28
N ARG A 199 9.19 21.75 -15.35
CA ARG A 199 10.14 20.66 -15.59
C ARG A 199 11.25 20.75 -14.57
N ALA A 200 11.79 19.59 -14.21
CA ALA A 200 12.96 19.48 -13.38
C ALA A 200 14.16 20.19 -14.03
N PRO A 201 15.08 20.75 -13.24
CA PRO A 201 16.25 21.44 -13.75
C PRO A 201 17.04 20.59 -14.76
N VAL A 202 17.69 21.26 -15.71
CA VAL A 202 18.54 20.62 -16.74
C VAL A 202 19.91 20.21 -16.20
N HIS A 203 20.26 20.67 -15.00
CA HIS A 203 21.50 20.35 -14.30
C HIS A 203 21.20 19.62 -12.99
N PRO A 204 22.01 18.61 -12.60
CA PRO A 204 21.84 17.93 -11.33
C PRO A 204 21.95 18.90 -10.15
N GLY A 205 21.08 18.73 -9.16
CA GLY A 205 21.02 19.63 -8.00
C GLY A 205 19.73 19.48 -7.21
N PHE A 206 19.58 20.35 -6.21
CA PHE A 206 18.36 20.42 -5.41
C PHE A 206 17.51 21.60 -5.88
N PHE A 207 16.19 21.47 -5.80
CA PHE A 207 15.28 22.56 -6.10
C PHE A 207 14.05 22.52 -5.21
N GLU A 208 13.46 23.68 -4.96
CA GLU A 208 12.28 23.84 -4.14
C GLU A 208 11.23 24.67 -4.90
N ILE A 209 9.95 24.34 -4.70
CA ILE A 209 8.81 25.06 -5.26
C ILE A 209 7.90 25.47 -4.11
N ILE A 210 7.63 26.77 -4.02
CA ILE A 210 6.84 27.40 -2.96
C ILE A 210 5.71 28.18 -3.62
N GLN A 211 4.52 28.16 -3.03
CA GLN A 211 3.38 28.99 -3.43
C GLN A 211 3.02 29.94 -2.29
N GLY A 212 3.07 31.25 -2.55
CA GLY A 212 2.80 32.28 -1.54
C GLY A 212 3.88 32.42 -0.47
N GLU A 213 3.48 32.81 0.76
CA GLU A 213 4.40 33.00 1.88
C GLU A 213 4.70 31.70 2.64
N SER A 214 5.86 31.64 3.29
CA SER A 214 6.30 30.48 4.07
C SER A 214 5.32 30.19 5.22
N PRO A 215 4.84 28.93 5.42
CA PRO A 215 5.44 27.68 4.94
C PRO A 215 4.72 27.05 3.72
N GLY A 216 4.32 27.84 2.71
CA GLY A 216 3.71 27.39 1.45
C GLY A 216 4.59 26.50 0.54
N LEU A 217 5.48 25.70 1.13
CA LEU A 217 6.31 24.71 0.44
C LEU A 217 5.40 23.64 -0.19
N LEU A 218 5.48 23.50 -1.50
CA LEU A 218 4.78 22.47 -2.25
C LEU A 218 5.70 21.29 -2.57
N LEU A 219 6.95 21.57 -2.94
CA LEU A 219 7.89 20.53 -3.36
C LEU A 219 9.31 20.86 -2.92
N LYS A 220 9.98 19.86 -2.36
CA LYS A 220 11.43 19.83 -2.18
C LYS A 220 11.99 18.64 -2.93
N ALA A 221 12.84 18.86 -3.92
CA ALA A 221 13.25 17.78 -4.79
C ALA A 221 14.72 17.83 -5.18
N ALA A 222 15.21 16.70 -5.69
CA ALA A 222 16.52 16.60 -6.31
C ALA A 222 16.37 16.18 -7.78
N ALA A 223 17.08 16.87 -8.67
CA ALA A 223 17.24 16.49 -10.06
C ALA A 223 18.56 15.70 -10.21
N HIS A 224 18.50 14.55 -10.87
CA HIS A 224 19.66 13.72 -11.15
C HIS A 224 19.74 13.35 -12.63
N PHE A 225 20.95 13.07 -13.11
CA PHE A 225 21.16 12.57 -14.46
C PHE A 225 21.11 11.04 -14.44
N ALA A 226 20.06 10.46 -15.02
CA ALA A 226 19.95 9.02 -15.18
C ALA A 226 20.63 8.61 -16.51
N ASP A 227 21.89 8.20 -16.47
CA ASP A 227 22.51 7.54 -17.62
C ASP A 227 22.07 6.08 -17.68
N THR A 228 21.21 5.75 -18.64
CA THR A 228 20.77 4.37 -18.90
C THR A 228 21.94 3.40 -19.16
N ARG A 229 23.11 3.90 -19.58
CA ARG A 229 24.33 3.10 -19.78
C ARG A 229 24.99 2.69 -18.47
N GLU A 230 24.92 3.53 -17.44
CA GLU A 230 25.43 3.20 -16.10
C GLU A 230 24.51 2.22 -15.36
N ALA A 231 23.22 2.18 -15.72
CA ALA A 231 22.25 1.20 -15.23
C ALA A 231 22.29 -0.16 -15.96
N ASP A 232 23.17 -0.35 -16.96
CA ASP A 232 23.32 -1.62 -17.67
C ASP A 232 24.15 -2.63 -16.85
N LEU A 233 23.47 -3.33 -15.94
CA LEU A 233 24.07 -4.35 -15.08
C LEU A 233 24.32 -5.69 -15.77
N ARG A 234 24.10 -5.83 -17.10
CA ARG A 234 24.31 -7.11 -17.81
C ARG A 234 25.75 -7.62 -17.73
N LYS A 235 26.72 -6.72 -17.52
CA LYS A 235 28.15 -7.03 -17.32
C LYS A 235 28.62 -6.82 -15.88
N ALA A 236 27.73 -6.42 -14.97
CA ALA A 236 28.09 -6.23 -13.57
C ALA A 236 28.34 -7.60 -12.90
N ALA A 237 29.42 -7.70 -12.15
CA ALA A 237 29.67 -8.86 -11.30
C ALA A 237 28.88 -8.70 -9.99
N THR A 238 28.29 -9.79 -9.50
CA THR A 238 27.65 -9.82 -8.19
C THR A 238 28.69 -9.52 -7.11
N ARG A 239 28.61 -8.34 -6.49
CA ARG A 239 29.38 -7.99 -5.30
C ARG A 239 28.45 -8.04 -4.09
N SER A 240 28.58 -9.10 -3.32
CA SER A 240 27.85 -9.26 -2.06
C SER A 240 28.79 -8.89 -0.91
N ASP A 241 28.79 -7.62 -0.53
CA ASP A 241 29.38 -7.19 0.76
C ASP A 241 28.38 -7.44 1.92
N LEU A 242 27.28 -8.15 1.67
CA LEU A 242 26.24 -8.49 2.66
C LEU A 242 26.68 -9.49 3.72
N ALA A 243 27.72 -10.30 3.45
CA ALA A 243 28.18 -11.33 4.38
C ALA A 243 28.64 -10.75 5.74
N GLY A 244 29.08 -9.48 5.78
CA GLY A 244 29.43 -8.78 7.02
C GLY A 244 28.32 -7.88 7.59
N LEU A 245 27.28 -7.56 6.80
CA LEU A 245 26.16 -6.72 7.23
C LEU A 245 25.11 -7.53 7.99
N GLU A 246 24.84 -8.78 7.59
CA GLU A 246 23.91 -9.64 8.33
C GLU A 246 24.39 -9.88 9.76
N THR A 247 25.69 -10.05 10.00
CA THR A 247 26.23 -10.27 11.36
C THR A 247 26.01 -9.04 12.25
N ASN A 248 26.32 -7.84 11.74
CA ASN A 248 26.12 -6.59 12.48
C ASN A 248 24.63 -6.27 12.69
N LEU A 249 23.76 -6.60 11.72
CA LEU A 249 22.32 -6.31 11.81
C LEU A 249 21.60 -7.32 12.72
N VAL A 250 22.02 -8.58 12.71
CA VAL A 250 21.59 -9.60 13.70
C VAL A 250 22.07 -9.22 15.09
N GLU A 251 23.29 -8.71 15.27
CA GLU A 251 23.77 -8.21 16.57
C GLU A 251 22.99 -6.97 17.05
N GLN A 252 22.62 -6.06 16.15
CA GLN A 252 21.83 -4.87 16.51
C GLN A 252 20.37 -5.17 16.85
N HIS A 253 19.77 -6.20 16.26
CA HIS A 253 18.37 -6.57 16.48
C HIS A 253 18.16 -7.79 17.39
N THR A 254 19.23 -8.42 17.86
CA THR A 254 19.16 -9.49 18.87
C THR A 254 19.47 -8.92 20.24
N GLU A 255 18.44 -8.43 20.94
CA GLU A 255 18.54 -8.31 22.39
C GLU A 255 18.57 -9.72 22.98
N ARG A 256 19.76 -10.15 23.42
CA ARG A 256 19.95 -11.43 24.06
C ARG A 256 19.14 -11.44 25.37
N ASP A 257 18.08 -12.24 25.43
CA ASP A 257 17.29 -12.41 26.66
C ASP A 257 18.23 -12.83 27.80
N ALA A 258 18.41 -11.95 28.79
CA ALA A 258 19.34 -12.18 29.90
C ALA A 258 19.01 -13.46 30.69
N ASN A 259 17.77 -13.93 30.63
CA ASN A 259 17.25 -15.04 31.42
C ASN A 259 17.25 -16.39 30.69
N TRP A 260 17.75 -16.47 29.44
CA TRP A 260 17.84 -17.73 28.69
C TRP A 260 18.54 -18.90 29.44
N PRO A 261 19.57 -18.68 30.29
CA PRO A 261 20.20 -19.78 31.02
C PRO A 261 19.28 -20.37 32.09
N ILE A 262 18.40 -19.55 32.68
CA ILE A 262 17.46 -19.97 33.72
C ILE A 262 16.39 -20.88 33.11
N TRP A 263 15.87 -20.51 31.94
CA TRP A 263 14.91 -21.35 31.22
C TRP A 263 15.49 -22.71 30.86
N LEU A 264 16.76 -22.77 30.43
CA LEU A 264 17.43 -24.05 30.17
C LEU A 264 17.60 -24.91 31.42
N LEU A 265 17.96 -24.31 32.56
CA LEU A 265 18.04 -25.03 33.83
C LEU A 265 16.68 -25.56 34.28
N LEU A 266 15.61 -24.77 34.10
CA LEU A 266 14.24 -25.18 34.38
C LEU A 266 13.81 -26.36 33.49
N LEU A 267 14.14 -26.31 32.21
CA LEU A 267 13.81 -27.36 31.25
C LEU A 267 14.59 -28.65 31.56
N LEU A 268 15.88 -28.53 31.90
CA LEU A 268 16.70 -29.65 32.37
C LEU A 268 16.13 -30.28 33.65
N ALA A 269 15.72 -29.46 34.63
CA ALA A 269 15.12 -29.93 35.86
C ALA A 269 13.80 -30.67 35.62
N ALA A 270 12.95 -30.17 34.72
CA ALA A 270 11.71 -30.84 34.32
C ALA A 270 11.99 -32.18 33.64
N LEU A 271 13.03 -32.27 32.81
CA LEU A 271 13.44 -33.49 32.12
C LEU A 271 13.97 -34.55 33.11
N LEU A 272 14.79 -34.12 34.08
CA LEU A 272 15.27 -34.97 35.17
C LEU A 272 14.13 -35.45 36.07
N ALA A 273 13.18 -34.57 36.41
CA ALA A 273 12.01 -34.93 37.19
C ALA A 273 11.12 -35.94 36.44
N SER A 274 10.89 -35.73 35.14
CA SER A 274 10.14 -36.65 34.30
C SER A 274 10.81 -38.01 34.23
N TRP A 275 12.13 -38.05 34.00
CA TRP A 275 12.90 -39.28 33.99
C TRP A 275 12.81 -40.00 35.34
N TYR A 276 12.96 -39.28 36.44
CA TYR A 276 12.86 -39.85 37.77
C TYR A 276 11.48 -40.43 38.08
N TYR A 277 10.39 -39.79 37.63
CA TYR A 277 9.04 -40.31 37.79
C TYR A 277 8.75 -41.53 36.89
N LEU A 278 9.26 -41.54 35.64
CA LEU A 278 9.09 -42.69 34.74
C LEU A 278 9.86 -43.93 35.19
N ASN A 279 11.01 -43.74 35.85
CA ASN A 279 11.88 -44.86 36.26
C ASN A 279 11.53 -45.43 37.64
N ARG A 280 10.40 -45.02 38.25
CA ARG A 280 9.91 -45.66 39.47
C ARG A 280 9.24 -46.99 39.10
N PRO A 281 9.73 -48.14 39.60
CA PRO A 281 9.05 -49.40 39.37
C PRO A 281 7.67 -49.38 40.05
N ASN A 282 6.62 -49.71 39.29
CA ASN A 282 5.28 -49.93 39.85
C ASN A 282 5.39 -51.02 40.92
N PRO A 283 5.07 -50.74 42.20
CA PRO A 283 5.11 -51.75 43.24
C PRO A 283 3.82 -52.57 43.14
N GLY A 284 3.77 -53.48 42.18
CA GLY A 284 2.59 -54.33 42.00
C GLY A 284 2.47 -54.94 40.62
N GLU A 285 3.44 -55.75 40.20
CA GLU A 285 3.18 -56.77 39.19
C GLU A 285 4.11 -57.97 39.46
N THR A 286 3.61 -58.85 40.33
CA THR A 286 4.07 -60.21 40.58
C THR A 286 4.11 -61.02 39.30
N GLU A 287 5.29 -61.57 39.02
CA GLU A 287 5.61 -62.50 37.93
C GLU A 287 4.86 -63.85 38.09
N PRO A 288 4.12 -64.37 37.09
CA PRO A 288 3.78 -65.79 37.04
C PRO A 288 4.71 -66.54 36.09
N ALA A 289 5.10 -67.73 36.57
CA ALA A 289 6.16 -68.58 36.07
C ALA A 289 5.95 -69.15 34.65
N LEU A 290 7.06 -69.23 33.92
CA LEU A 290 7.27 -69.94 32.67
C LEU A 290 6.89 -71.43 32.76
N ARG A 291 6.10 -71.92 31.80
CA ARG A 291 6.09 -73.33 31.38
C ARG A 291 6.69 -73.44 29.97
N PRO A 292 7.71 -74.27 29.75
CA PRO A 292 8.26 -74.51 28.42
C PRO A 292 7.45 -75.57 27.66
N ASP A 293 7.34 -75.32 26.35
CA ASP A 293 6.68 -76.09 25.31
C ASP A 293 7.48 -77.38 24.97
N PRO A 294 6.86 -78.55 24.77
CA PRO A 294 7.59 -79.76 24.37
C PRO A 294 7.78 -79.83 22.85
N ALA A 295 9.01 -80.10 22.42
CA ALA A 295 9.38 -80.27 21.03
C ALA A 295 9.12 -81.69 20.49
N ARG A 296 8.80 -81.73 19.19
CA ARG A 296 8.76 -82.85 18.22
C ARG A 296 7.48 -83.67 18.11
#